data_AF-J1AQA4-F1
#
_entry.id   AF-J1AQA4-F1
#
_cell.length_a   1.000
_cell.length_b   1.000
_cell.length_c   1.000
_cell.angle_alpha   90.00
_cell.angle_beta   90.00
_cell.angle_gamma   90.00
#
_symmetry.space_group_name_H-M   'P 1'
#
loop_
_entity.id
_entity.type
_entity.pdbx_description
1 polymer ?
#
loop_
_entity_poly.entity_id
_entity_poly.type
_entity_poly.pdbx_seq_one_letter_code
_entity_poly.pdbx_strand_id
1 'polypeptide(L)'
;MSRVIERRREILAEMRRATIDKGYFTIPEIAERCYLPRSTLQDWVTRLLDEGCILQKEERHGRHPATFAARSVLPVSACRRIFTTVDGDRVECYHECLSSGCAAFCEYHHKRAGGALVHVQRDGTLLRECGVLTESEVEIGLSPKPAAGIAAIRREGDEIVQTIRCIGGPAYSLTDQMAEAEGVCSVTAHKTDGIIEGEVRTRALVHIGIGIDDTDSPEGGATFALALALLQHLSTGEGIIPIGHRVAMLKPDLPERTTGNSCSYIEFAAEPDSLSEIEERAQRFVSSEALSPEWGIAVRQGFRILPELSAYGIRARSEAVSEEEARAVAAESGVHLFGGRGVIGALAAVALRGMPNRVLLDPYAKVERGAS
;
A
#
# COMPACT_ATOMS: atom_id res chain seq x y z
N MET A 1 -14.41 -28.84 19.57
CA MET A 1 -14.34 -27.39 19.89
C MET A 1 -14.67 -27.21 21.37
N SER A 2 -13.92 -26.38 22.10
CA SER A 2 -14.17 -26.12 23.54
C SER A 2 -15.51 -25.40 23.75
N ARG A 3 -16.29 -25.78 24.77
CA ARG A 3 -17.56 -25.11 25.17
C ARG A 3 -17.39 -23.60 25.39
N VAL A 4 -16.19 -23.16 25.74
CA VAL A 4 -15.85 -21.74 25.93
C VAL A 4 -15.85 -20.98 24.61
N ILE A 5 -15.35 -21.59 23.52
CA ILE A 5 -15.29 -20.97 22.19
C ILE A 5 -16.70 -20.83 21.61
N GLU A 6 -17.53 -21.85 21.79
CA GLU A 6 -18.94 -21.81 21.37
C GLU A 6 -19.70 -20.72 22.11
N ARG A 7 -19.56 -20.65 23.44
CA ARG A 7 -20.16 -19.59 24.25
C ARG A 7 -19.69 -18.20 23.86
N ARG A 8 -18.39 -18.01 23.59
CA ARG A 8 -17.84 -16.74 23.10
C ARG A 8 -18.53 -16.31 21.80
N ARG A 9 -18.74 -17.26 20.88
CA ARG A 9 -19.39 -17.00 19.59
C ARG A 9 -20.84 -16.56 19.75
N GLU A 10 -21.60 -17.21 20.65
CA GLU A 10 -22.99 -16.85 20.96
C GLU A 10 -23.09 -15.42 21.51
N ILE A 11 -22.26 -15.07 22.50
CA ILE A 11 -22.25 -13.75 23.12
C ILE A 11 -21.93 -12.67 22.09
N LEU A 12 -20.89 -12.87 21.28
CA LEU A 12 -20.52 -11.93 20.21
C LEU A 12 -21.63 -11.79 19.16
N ALA A 13 -22.34 -12.86 18.83
CA ALA A 13 -23.46 -12.80 17.88
C ALA A 13 -24.62 -11.93 18.40
N GLU A 14 -24.99 -12.06 19.68
CA GLU A 14 -26.04 -11.24 20.29
C GLU A 14 -25.60 -9.77 20.47
N MET A 15 -24.36 -9.53 20.89
CA MET A 15 -23.77 -8.18 20.94
C MET A 15 -23.81 -7.52 19.56
N ARG A 16 -23.44 -8.26 18.51
CA ARG A 16 -23.49 -7.79 17.12
C ARG A 16 -24.92 -7.43 16.72
N ARG A 17 -25.89 -8.32 16.97
CA ARG A 17 -27.30 -8.08 16.64
C ARG A 17 -27.85 -6.84 17.34
N ALA A 18 -27.66 -6.72 18.66
CA ALA A 18 -28.10 -5.56 19.42
C ALA A 18 -27.46 -4.25 18.92
N THR A 19 -26.17 -4.30 18.55
CA THR A 19 -25.48 -3.15 17.96
C THR A 19 -26.06 -2.76 16.60
N ILE A 20 -26.43 -3.72 15.74
CA ILE A 20 -27.10 -3.43 14.45
C ILE A 20 -28.45 -2.77 14.70
N ASP A 21 -29.24 -3.29 15.63
CA ASP A 21 -30.62 -2.86 15.85
C ASP A 21 -30.71 -1.48 16.53
N LYS A 22 -29.82 -1.18 17.47
CA LYS A 22 -29.91 0.00 18.35
C LYS A 22 -28.70 0.92 18.31
N GLY A 23 -27.62 0.51 17.64
CA GLY A 23 -26.33 1.22 17.63
C GLY A 23 -25.49 1.05 18.91
N TYR A 24 -25.98 0.28 19.90
CA TYR A 24 -25.29 -0.08 21.13
C TYR A 24 -25.97 -1.29 21.83
N PHE A 25 -25.35 -1.82 22.87
CA PHE A 25 -25.92 -2.78 23.81
C PHE A 25 -25.49 -2.46 25.25
N THR A 26 -26.16 -3.07 26.21
CA THR A 26 -25.79 -2.98 27.63
C THR A 26 -25.57 -4.38 28.21
N ILE A 27 -24.80 -4.49 29.30
CA ILE A 27 -24.56 -5.77 29.98
C ILE A 27 -25.87 -6.42 30.43
N PRO A 28 -26.83 -5.73 31.07
CA PRO A 28 -28.09 -6.36 31.45
C PRO A 28 -28.85 -6.97 30.28
N GLU A 29 -28.87 -6.29 29.12
CA GLU A 29 -29.59 -6.75 27.93
C GLU A 29 -28.98 -8.03 27.35
N ILE A 30 -27.66 -8.07 27.17
CA ILE A 30 -27.02 -9.26 26.60
C ILE A 30 -27.04 -10.41 27.61
N ALA A 31 -26.97 -10.13 28.92
CA ALA A 31 -27.05 -11.17 29.96
C ALA A 31 -28.41 -11.88 29.91
N GLU A 32 -29.49 -11.11 29.72
CA GLU A 32 -30.83 -11.64 29.55
C GLU A 32 -30.97 -12.47 28.27
N ARG A 33 -30.52 -11.93 27.12
CA ARG A 33 -30.59 -12.63 25.83
C ARG A 33 -29.79 -13.93 25.79
N CYS A 34 -28.65 -13.98 26.48
CA CYS A 34 -27.79 -15.16 26.55
C CYS A 34 -28.11 -16.10 27.71
N TYR A 35 -29.11 -15.77 28.56
CA TYR A 35 -29.43 -16.51 29.80
C TYR A 35 -28.21 -16.70 30.73
N LEU A 36 -27.44 -15.62 30.93
CA LEU A 36 -26.23 -15.61 31.75
C LEU A 36 -26.37 -14.72 32.99
N PRO A 37 -25.69 -15.03 34.10
CA PRO A 37 -25.51 -14.09 35.19
C PRO A 37 -24.82 -12.82 34.70
N ARG A 38 -25.25 -11.65 35.21
CA ARG A 38 -24.65 -10.36 34.84
C ARG A 38 -23.15 -10.29 35.15
N SER A 39 -22.71 -10.91 36.25
CA SER A 39 -21.29 -11.01 36.61
C SER A 39 -20.49 -11.78 35.56
N THR A 40 -21.00 -12.92 35.11
CA THR A 40 -20.35 -13.71 34.05
C THR A 40 -20.24 -12.93 32.76
N LEU A 41 -21.28 -12.17 32.39
CA LEU A 41 -21.21 -11.33 31.20
C LEU A 41 -20.25 -10.14 31.39
N GLN A 42 -20.19 -9.54 32.58
CA GLN A 42 -19.23 -8.49 32.88
C GLN A 42 -17.78 -8.96 32.66
N ASP A 43 -17.47 -10.19 33.07
CA ASP A 43 -16.14 -10.78 32.82
C ASP A 43 -15.87 -10.94 31.31
N TRP A 44 -16.89 -11.37 30.54
CA TRP A 44 -16.80 -11.43 29.08
C TRP A 44 -16.62 -10.05 28.44
N VAL A 45 -17.37 -9.03 28.88
CA VAL A 45 -17.23 -7.67 28.37
C VAL A 45 -15.82 -7.14 28.62
N THR A 46 -15.28 -7.34 29.82
CA THR A 46 -13.92 -6.92 30.16
C THR A 46 -12.89 -7.56 29.22
N ARG A 47 -12.98 -8.89 29.03
CA ARG A 47 -12.09 -9.60 28.09
C ARG A 47 -12.27 -9.16 26.64
N LEU A 48 -13.50 -8.98 26.19
CA LEU A 48 -13.79 -8.58 24.81
C LEU A 48 -13.42 -7.12 24.52
N LEU A 49 -13.38 -6.26 25.54
CA LEU A 49 -12.80 -4.92 25.45
C LEU A 49 -11.28 -4.99 25.31
N ASP A 50 -10.62 -5.78 26.16
CA ASP A 50 -9.16 -5.99 26.10
C ASP A 50 -8.74 -6.62 24.74
N GLU A 51 -9.56 -7.53 24.21
CA GLU A 51 -9.37 -8.14 22.88
C GLU A 51 -9.79 -7.22 21.72
N GLY A 52 -10.35 -6.03 21.98
CA GLY A 52 -10.80 -5.08 20.96
C GLY A 52 -11.99 -5.54 20.12
N CYS A 53 -12.72 -6.57 20.53
CA CYS A 53 -13.90 -7.09 19.83
C CYS A 53 -15.14 -6.19 19.98
N ILE A 54 -15.18 -5.43 21.07
CA ILE A 54 -16.23 -4.45 21.39
C ILE A 54 -15.55 -3.17 21.87
N LEU A 55 -16.28 -2.06 21.87
CA LEU A 55 -15.84 -0.79 22.46
C LEU A 55 -16.93 -0.18 23.33
N GLN A 56 -16.48 0.54 24.36
CA GLN A 56 -17.37 1.29 25.22
C GLN A 56 -17.71 2.63 24.57
N LYS A 57 -19.01 2.93 24.42
CA LYS A 57 -19.49 4.18 23.84
C LYS A 57 -19.72 5.24 24.92
N GLU A 58 -20.35 4.85 26.02
CA GLU A 58 -20.64 5.76 27.13
C GLU A 58 -20.30 5.09 28.47
N GLU A 59 -19.76 5.89 29.39
CA GLU A 59 -19.56 5.46 30.77
C GLU A 59 -20.87 5.36 31.53
N ARG A 60 -20.85 4.55 32.60
CA ARG A 60 -22.01 4.41 33.48
C ARG A 60 -22.26 5.73 34.20
N HIS A 61 -23.40 6.36 33.93
CA HIS A 61 -23.81 7.58 34.62
C HIS A 61 -25.04 7.35 35.50
N GLY A 62 -24.82 7.22 36.82
CA GLY A 62 -25.89 7.03 37.80
C GLY A 62 -26.72 5.75 37.58
N ARG A 63 -27.99 5.92 37.19
CA ARG A 63 -28.92 4.82 36.88
C ARG A 63 -28.82 4.32 35.43
N HIS A 64 -28.16 5.07 34.55
CA HIS A 64 -27.96 4.65 33.17
C HIS A 64 -26.79 3.66 33.10
N PRO A 65 -27.00 2.43 32.59
CA PRO A 65 -25.92 1.47 32.41
C PRO A 65 -24.93 1.96 31.35
N ALA A 66 -23.66 1.57 31.47
CA ALA A 66 -22.68 1.79 30.41
C ALA A 66 -23.14 1.13 29.11
N THR A 67 -22.84 1.79 27.98
CA THR A 67 -23.20 1.31 26.65
C THR A 67 -21.97 0.87 25.88
N PHE A 68 -22.12 -0.20 25.12
CA PHE A 68 -21.05 -0.83 24.35
C PHE A 68 -21.52 -1.06 22.92
N ALA A 69 -20.59 -1.25 21.98
CA ALA A 69 -20.90 -1.61 20.61
C ALA A 69 -19.96 -2.70 20.11
N ALA A 70 -20.49 -3.64 19.34
CA ALA A 70 -19.68 -4.63 18.64
C ALA A 70 -18.88 -3.93 17.55
N ARG A 71 -17.55 -4.02 17.62
CA ARG A 71 -16.64 -3.34 16.68
C ARG A 71 -16.85 -3.83 15.24
N SER A 72 -17.28 -5.09 15.07
CA SER A 72 -17.64 -5.71 13.79
C SER A 72 -18.86 -5.12 13.06
N VAL A 73 -19.60 -4.20 13.68
CA VAL A 73 -20.78 -3.53 13.11
C VAL A 73 -20.52 -2.06 12.82
N LEU A 74 -19.57 -1.46 13.53
CA LEU A 74 -19.27 -0.06 13.36
C LEU A 74 -18.60 0.17 12.00
N PRO A 75 -18.73 1.38 11.42
CA PRO A 75 -17.97 1.75 10.24
C PRO A 75 -16.49 1.49 10.51
N VAL A 76 -15.89 0.57 9.76
CA VAL A 76 -14.45 0.32 9.80
C VAL A 76 -13.73 1.46 9.08
N SER A 77 -12.45 1.67 9.43
CA SER A 77 -11.60 2.60 8.70
C SER A 77 -11.66 2.29 7.20
N ALA A 78 -11.91 3.31 6.38
CA ALA A 78 -11.77 3.16 4.95
C ALA A 78 -10.32 2.85 4.57
N CYS A 79 -9.35 3.26 5.39
CA CYS A 79 -7.92 3.03 5.21
C CYS A 79 -7.48 1.76 5.95
N ARG A 80 -7.09 0.73 5.19
CA ARG A 80 -6.52 -0.51 5.72
C ARG A 80 -5.08 -0.29 6.19
N ARG A 81 -4.25 0.31 5.33
CA ARG A 81 -2.83 0.56 5.59
C ARG A 81 -2.44 1.94 5.07
N ILE A 82 -1.60 2.64 5.81
CA ILE A 82 -0.98 3.90 5.39
C ILE A 82 0.50 3.84 5.74
N PHE A 83 1.35 4.02 4.74
CA PHE A 83 2.80 3.97 4.89
C PHE A 83 3.46 4.85 3.84
N THR A 84 4.73 5.19 4.05
CA THR A 84 5.43 6.17 3.21
C THR A 84 6.82 5.68 2.85
N THR A 85 7.19 5.80 1.58
CA THR A 85 8.57 5.60 1.14
C THR A 85 9.23 6.94 0.81
N VAL A 86 10.55 6.99 0.97
CA VAL A 86 11.36 8.20 0.73
C VAL A 86 12.45 7.90 -0.29
N ASP A 87 12.63 8.80 -1.25
CA ASP A 87 13.73 8.79 -2.22
C ASP A 87 14.25 10.23 -2.38
N GLY A 88 15.30 10.56 -1.63
CA GLY A 88 15.88 11.90 -1.49
C GLY A 88 14.88 12.93 -0.93
N ASP A 89 14.61 14.00 -1.68
CA ASP A 89 13.61 15.05 -1.37
C ASP A 89 12.16 14.70 -1.75
N ARG A 90 11.93 13.50 -2.32
CA ARG A 90 10.60 13.02 -2.69
C ARG A 90 10.12 11.97 -1.72
N VAL A 91 8.80 11.95 -1.51
CA VAL A 91 8.09 10.91 -0.77
C VAL A 91 6.99 10.33 -1.64
N GLU A 92 6.70 9.04 -1.48
CA GLU A 92 5.48 8.43 -1.99
C GLU A 92 4.67 7.91 -0.79
N CYS A 93 3.52 8.51 -0.53
CA CYS A 93 2.60 8.10 0.52
C CYS A 93 1.57 7.15 -0.08
N TYR A 94 1.34 6.02 0.57
CA TYR A 94 0.44 4.98 0.10
C TYR A 94 -0.74 4.88 1.05
N HIS A 95 -1.96 4.93 0.50
CA HIS A 95 -3.18 4.65 1.25
C HIS A 95 -3.87 3.45 0.61
N GLU A 96 -3.78 2.28 1.24
CA GLU A 96 -4.56 1.13 0.82
C GLU A 96 -5.96 1.23 1.44
N CYS A 97 -6.97 1.45 0.61
CA CYS A 97 -8.35 1.55 1.06
C CYS A 97 -9.08 0.21 1.00
N LEU A 98 -10.09 0.01 1.85
CA LEU A 98 -11.05 -1.09 1.71
C LEU A 98 -12.07 -0.86 0.59
N SER A 99 -12.13 0.36 0.06
CA SER A 99 -13.10 0.78 -0.96
C SER A 99 -12.40 1.55 -2.08
N SER A 100 -12.56 1.06 -3.31
CA SER A 100 -12.08 1.75 -4.52
C SER A 100 -12.80 3.07 -4.76
N GLY A 101 -14.06 3.20 -4.32
CA GLY A 101 -14.81 4.46 -4.38
C GLY A 101 -14.25 5.51 -3.42
N CYS A 102 -13.89 5.12 -2.20
CA CYS A 102 -13.22 6.03 -1.24
C CYS A 102 -11.84 6.44 -1.75
N ALA A 103 -11.06 5.51 -2.30
CA ALA A 103 -9.78 5.81 -2.93
C ALA A 103 -9.94 6.79 -4.11
N ALA A 104 -10.95 6.60 -4.96
CA ALA A 104 -11.23 7.50 -6.09
C ALA A 104 -11.64 8.91 -5.62
N PHE A 105 -12.41 9.01 -4.53
CA PHE A 105 -12.75 10.29 -3.92
C PHE A 105 -11.50 11.02 -3.42
N CYS A 106 -10.60 10.32 -2.71
CA CYS A 106 -9.35 10.89 -2.23
C CYS A 106 -8.45 11.32 -3.40
N GLU A 107 -8.28 10.47 -4.41
CA GLU A 107 -7.56 10.79 -5.65
C GLU A 107 -8.06 12.09 -6.28
N TYR A 108 -9.38 12.23 -6.46
CA TYR A 108 -9.97 13.40 -7.07
C TYR A 108 -9.71 14.69 -6.26
N HIS A 109 -9.85 14.64 -4.93
CA HIS A 109 -9.70 15.82 -4.09
C HIS A 109 -8.24 16.21 -3.88
N HIS A 110 -7.35 15.26 -3.62
CA HIS A 110 -5.92 15.53 -3.45
C HIS A 110 -5.29 16.06 -4.75
N LYS A 111 -5.67 15.51 -5.92
CA LYS A 111 -5.26 16.07 -7.24
C LYS A 111 -5.66 17.54 -7.41
N ARG A 112 -6.84 17.91 -6.93
CA ARG A 112 -7.39 19.26 -7.10
C ARG A 112 -6.88 20.26 -6.07
N ALA A 113 -6.50 19.79 -4.88
CA ALA A 113 -5.97 20.62 -3.82
C ALA A 113 -4.54 21.10 -4.10
N GLY A 114 -3.75 20.31 -4.82
CA GLY A 114 -2.33 20.59 -5.00
C GLY A 114 -1.59 20.52 -3.66
N GLY A 115 -0.84 21.57 -3.33
CA GLY A 115 -0.08 21.66 -2.09
C GLY A 115 1.27 20.95 -2.19
N ALA A 116 1.57 20.09 -1.22
CA ALA A 116 2.84 19.37 -1.16
C ALA A 116 2.94 18.19 -2.16
N LEU A 117 1.86 17.86 -2.88
CA LEU A 117 1.80 16.75 -3.83
C LEU A 117 2.20 17.17 -5.24
N VAL A 118 3.03 16.35 -5.87
CA VAL A 118 3.44 16.46 -7.28
C VAL A 118 2.56 15.59 -8.17
N HIS A 119 2.27 14.38 -7.72
CA HIS A 119 1.48 13.42 -8.48
C HIS A 119 0.61 12.57 -7.56
N VAL A 120 -0.59 12.25 -8.02
CA VAL A 120 -1.50 11.35 -7.32
C VAL A 120 -2.00 10.34 -8.33
N GLN A 121 -1.91 9.06 -8.00
CA GLN A 121 -2.38 7.96 -8.83
C GLN A 121 -3.17 6.98 -7.98
N ARG A 122 -4.11 6.28 -8.60
CA ARG A 122 -4.82 5.20 -7.95
C ARG A 122 -4.73 3.92 -8.78
N ASP A 123 -4.31 2.85 -8.12
CA ASP A 123 -4.25 1.50 -8.66
C ASP A 123 -5.27 0.64 -7.89
N GLY A 124 -6.49 0.54 -8.42
CA GLY A 124 -7.59 -0.17 -7.75
C GLY A 124 -8.00 0.51 -6.44
N THR A 125 -7.67 -0.12 -5.32
CA THR A 125 -7.89 0.37 -3.95
C THR A 125 -6.68 1.09 -3.34
N LEU A 126 -5.51 1.01 -3.97
CA LEU A 126 -4.30 1.67 -3.51
C LEU A 126 -4.22 3.08 -4.11
N LEU A 127 -4.16 4.09 -3.24
CA LEU A 127 -3.82 5.46 -3.61
C LEU A 127 -2.32 5.67 -3.41
N ARG A 128 -1.65 6.26 -4.39
CA ARG A 128 -0.23 6.59 -4.41
C ARG A 128 -0.08 8.10 -4.56
N GLU A 129 0.56 8.74 -3.59
CA GLU A 129 0.66 10.19 -3.51
C GLU A 129 2.13 10.59 -3.43
N CYS A 130 2.68 10.96 -4.58
CA CYS A 130 4.03 11.46 -4.69
C CYS A 130 4.05 12.94 -4.34
N GLY A 131 4.88 13.30 -3.36
CA GLY A 131 5.06 14.67 -2.89
C GLY A 131 6.52 15.02 -2.64
N VAL A 132 6.73 16.27 -2.25
CA VAL A 132 8.04 16.81 -1.88
C VAL A 132 8.00 17.29 -0.44
N LEU A 133 9.17 17.27 0.22
CA LEU A 133 9.31 17.78 1.59
C LEU A 133 9.15 19.31 1.61
N THR A 134 7.91 19.77 1.73
CA THR A 134 7.56 21.19 1.68
C THR A 134 6.32 21.48 2.50
N GLU A 135 6.08 22.77 2.71
CA GLU A 135 4.82 23.31 3.21
C GLU A 135 4.23 24.24 2.15
N SER A 136 2.92 24.13 1.95
CA SER A 136 2.16 24.92 0.99
C SER A 136 0.77 25.17 1.53
N GLU A 137 0.22 26.35 1.24
CA GLU A 137 -1.20 26.57 1.47
C GLU A 137 -2.04 25.67 0.56
N VAL A 138 -3.11 25.12 1.11
CA VAL A 138 -4.15 24.38 0.39
C VAL A 138 -5.51 24.95 0.74
N GLU A 139 -6.30 25.27 -0.28
CA GLU A 139 -7.62 25.87 -0.09
C GLU A 139 -8.71 24.78 -0.05
N ILE A 140 -9.15 24.42 1.15
CA ILE A 140 -10.14 23.36 1.39
C ILE A 140 -11.53 23.96 1.64
N GLY A 141 -12.58 23.29 1.16
CA GLY A 141 -13.95 23.67 1.47
C GLY A 141 -15.00 22.79 0.81
N LEU A 142 -16.27 23.24 0.89
CA LEU A 142 -17.36 22.62 0.14
C LEU A 142 -17.23 22.93 -1.36
N SER A 143 -17.91 22.12 -2.18
CA SER A 143 -17.98 22.32 -3.62
C SER A 143 -18.26 23.79 -3.97
N PRO A 144 -17.48 24.41 -4.87
CA PRO A 144 -16.56 23.78 -5.83
C PRO A 144 -15.14 23.52 -5.32
N LYS A 145 -14.79 23.85 -4.07
CA LYS A 145 -13.44 23.63 -3.53
C LYS A 145 -13.14 22.14 -3.29
N PRO A 146 -11.86 21.73 -3.24
CA PRO A 146 -11.51 20.38 -2.81
C PRO A 146 -11.83 20.16 -1.33
N ALA A 147 -12.28 18.94 -0.99
CA ALA A 147 -12.68 18.57 0.36
C ALA A 147 -11.53 18.04 1.22
N ALA A 148 -10.39 17.71 0.61
CA ALA A 148 -9.19 17.23 1.30
C ALA A 148 -7.93 17.60 0.50
N GLY A 149 -6.82 17.81 1.19
CA GLY A 149 -5.51 18.09 0.58
C GLY A 149 -4.37 18.02 1.59
N ILE A 150 -3.16 17.87 1.08
CA ILE A 150 -1.94 17.76 1.89
C ILE A 150 -1.22 19.12 1.87
N ALA A 151 -1.30 19.82 2.99
CA ALA A 151 -0.70 21.13 3.20
C ALA A 151 0.82 21.04 3.36
N ALA A 152 1.31 20.03 4.07
CA ALA A 152 2.73 19.88 4.30
C ALA A 152 3.15 18.40 4.35
N ILE A 153 4.39 18.15 3.95
CA ILE A 153 5.09 16.89 4.16
C ILE A 153 6.44 17.25 4.77
N ARG A 154 6.70 16.75 5.96
CA ARG A 154 7.96 16.99 6.69
C ARG A 154 8.60 15.67 7.09
N ARG A 155 9.91 15.71 7.28
CA ARG A 155 10.67 14.59 7.84
C ARG A 155 11.13 14.96 9.24
N GLU A 156 10.78 14.11 10.20
CA GLU A 156 11.16 14.26 11.60
C GLU A 156 11.87 12.98 12.05
N GLY A 157 13.21 12.99 11.97
CA GLY A 157 14.02 11.79 12.20
C GLY A 157 13.73 10.71 11.16
N ASP A 158 13.19 9.59 11.64
CA ASP A 158 12.76 8.43 10.87
C ASP A 158 11.23 8.44 10.57
N GLU A 159 10.50 9.50 10.92
CA GLU A 159 9.09 9.69 10.54
C GLU A 159 8.92 10.62 9.34
N ILE A 160 7.88 10.36 8.56
CA ILE A 160 7.26 11.34 7.68
C ILE A 160 5.96 11.83 8.33
N VAL A 161 5.79 13.14 8.34
CA VAL A 161 4.62 13.83 8.90
C VAL A 161 3.86 14.50 7.78
N GLN A 162 2.65 14.03 7.50
CA GLN A 162 1.73 14.64 6.54
C GLN A 162 0.73 15.53 7.27
N THR A 163 0.72 16.83 6.97
CA THR A 163 -0.33 17.74 7.44
C THR A 163 -1.48 17.73 6.43
N ILE A 164 -2.61 17.15 6.82
CA ILE A 164 -3.81 16.99 6.01
C ILE A 164 -4.86 18.00 6.46
N ARG A 165 -5.42 18.75 5.50
CA ARG A 165 -6.56 19.64 5.72
C ARG A 165 -7.78 19.07 5.01
N CYS A 166 -8.90 18.95 5.70
CA CYS A 166 -10.10 18.34 5.13
C CYS A 166 -11.42 18.78 5.78
N ILE A 167 -12.54 18.52 5.09
CA ILE A 167 -13.90 18.78 5.54
C ILE A 167 -14.84 17.65 5.10
N GLY A 168 -15.90 17.40 5.86
CA GLY A 168 -16.93 16.40 5.51
C GLY A 168 -16.47 14.97 5.73
N GLY A 169 -16.67 14.10 4.73
CA GLY A 169 -16.32 12.67 4.83
C GLY A 169 -14.84 12.40 5.17
N PRO A 170 -13.86 13.02 4.48
CA PRO A 170 -12.45 12.84 4.81
C PRO A 170 -12.07 13.34 6.21
N ALA A 171 -12.77 14.34 6.75
CA ALA A 171 -12.55 14.80 8.11
C ALA A 171 -12.85 13.70 9.13
N TYR A 172 -13.94 12.93 8.94
CA TYR A 172 -14.22 11.76 9.77
C TYR A 172 -13.14 10.68 9.65
N SER A 173 -12.60 10.47 8.44
CA SER A 173 -11.48 9.54 8.25
C SER A 173 -10.25 9.98 9.05
N LEU A 174 -9.89 11.26 8.99
CA LEU A 174 -8.72 11.81 9.66
C LEU A 174 -8.85 11.75 11.19
N THR A 175 -10.02 12.10 11.75
CA THR A 175 -10.21 12.15 13.20
C THR A 175 -10.40 10.79 13.86
N ASP A 176 -11.08 9.86 13.19
CA ASP A 176 -11.59 8.64 13.84
C ASP A 176 -11.03 7.34 13.24
N GLN A 177 -10.43 7.37 12.05
CA GLN A 177 -10.15 6.14 11.30
C GLN A 177 -8.68 5.92 10.94
N MET A 178 -7.93 6.98 10.59
CA MET A 178 -6.56 6.84 10.11
C MET A 178 -5.59 6.35 11.18
N ALA A 179 -5.83 6.65 12.46
CA ALA A 179 -5.01 6.17 13.58
C ALA A 179 -5.03 4.64 13.73
N GLU A 180 -6.05 3.96 13.19
CA GLU A 180 -6.19 2.50 13.24
C GLU A 180 -5.62 1.81 11.98
N ALA A 181 -5.12 2.58 11.00
CA ALA A 181 -4.54 2.01 9.79
C ALA A 181 -3.14 1.46 10.09
N GLU A 182 -2.85 0.26 9.59
CA GLU A 182 -1.53 -0.35 9.72
C GLU A 182 -0.47 0.54 9.07
N GLY A 183 0.66 0.75 9.76
CA GLY A 183 1.76 1.62 9.31
C GLY A 183 1.70 3.06 9.82
N VAL A 184 0.58 3.49 10.42
CA VAL A 184 0.46 4.79 11.08
C VAL A 184 1.04 4.72 12.48
N CYS A 185 1.97 5.63 12.79
CA CYS A 185 2.60 5.77 14.09
C CYS A 185 1.72 6.56 15.05
N SER A 186 1.14 7.67 14.58
CA SER A 186 0.16 8.45 15.33
C SER A 186 -0.61 9.41 14.43
N VAL A 187 -1.76 9.88 14.93
CA VAL A 187 -2.54 10.93 14.31
C VAL A 187 -2.88 11.98 15.36
N THR A 188 -2.72 13.25 15.00
CA THR A 188 -3.29 14.37 15.76
C THR A 188 -4.24 15.14 14.85
N ALA A 189 -5.32 15.67 15.39
CA ALA A 189 -6.27 16.45 14.61
C ALA A 189 -6.93 17.52 15.48
N HIS A 190 -7.17 18.68 14.89
CA HIS A 190 -7.87 19.79 15.52
C HIS A 190 -8.84 20.43 14.52
N LYS A 191 -9.90 21.05 15.05
CA LYS A 191 -10.95 21.67 14.26
C LYS A 191 -10.88 23.18 14.34
N THR A 192 -10.81 23.83 13.18
CA THR A 192 -10.80 25.29 13.05
C THR A 192 -11.78 25.68 11.95
N ASP A 193 -12.78 26.51 12.27
CA ASP A 193 -13.80 27.02 11.32
C ASP A 193 -14.47 25.95 10.44
N GLY A 194 -14.70 24.76 11.00
CA GLY A 194 -15.35 23.66 10.30
C GLY A 194 -14.42 22.81 9.42
N ILE A 195 -13.16 23.21 9.29
CA ILE A 195 -12.09 22.43 8.66
C ILE A 195 -11.36 21.65 9.75
N ILE A 196 -11.03 20.39 9.47
CA ILE A 196 -10.11 19.61 10.28
C ILE A 196 -8.73 19.73 9.66
N GLU A 197 -7.76 20.05 10.50
CA GLU A 197 -6.35 19.93 10.19
C GLU A 197 -5.72 18.89 11.12
N GLY A 198 -4.95 17.97 10.56
CA GLY A 198 -4.32 16.93 11.33
C GLY A 198 -2.99 16.48 10.75
N GLU A 199 -2.16 15.92 11.62
CA GLU A 199 -0.88 15.33 11.27
C GLU A 199 -0.99 13.82 11.33
N VAL A 200 -0.69 13.15 10.22
CA VAL A 200 -0.55 11.69 10.15
C VAL A 200 0.94 11.38 10.07
N ARG A 201 1.42 10.56 11.01
CA ARG A 201 2.83 10.17 11.12
C ARG A 201 3.02 8.73 10.67
N THR A 202 3.98 8.49 9.80
CA THR A 202 4.36 7.15 9.29
C THR A 202 5.87 6.99 9.34
N ARG A 203 6.37 5.75 9.29
CA ARG A 203 7.80 5.46 9.14
C ARG A 203 8.30 5.89 7.76
N ALA A 204 9.53 6.42 7.73
CA ALA A 204 10.24 6.77 6.51
C ALA A 204 10.92 5.51 5.91
N LEU A 205 10.12 4.70 5.22
CA LEU A 205 10.59 3.46 4.59
C LEU A 205 11.37 3.76 3.30
N VAL A 206 12.09 2.76 2.79
CA VAL A 206 12.67 2.80 1.44
C VAL A 206 11.77 2.06 0.46
N HIS A 207 11.70 2.55 -0.78
CA HIS A 207 11.08 1.79 -1.86
C HIS A 207 12.10 0.82 -2.44
N ILE A 208 11.70 -0.43 -2.67
CA ILE A 208 12.51 -1.43 -3.36
C ILE A 208 11.68 -1.99 -4.51
N GLY A 209 12.21 -1.83 -5.72
CA GLY A 209 11.65 -2.41 -6.93
C GLY A 209 12.47 -3.60 -7.41
N ILE A 210 11.80 -4.66 -7.84
CA ILE A 210 12.42 -5.85 -8.43
C ILE A 210 11.82 -6.12 -9.81
N GLY A 211 12.63 -6.01 -10.84
CA GLY A 211 12.33 -6.51 -12.18
C GLY A 211 12.70 -7.99 -12.31
N ILE A 212 11.91 -8.74 -13.08
CA ILE A 212 12.03 -10.21 -13.22
C ILE A 212 11.73 -10.58 -14.67
N ASP A 213 12.58 -11.39 -15.30
CA ASP A 213 12.36 -11.90 -16.66
C ASP A 213 13.05 -13.25 -16.96
N ASP A 214 12.68 -13.85 -18.10
CA ASP A 214 13.20 -15.12 -18.64
C ASP A 214 13.15 -16.29 -17.65
N THR A 215 12.04 -16.44 -16.93
CA THR A 215 11.89 -17.47 -15.88
C THR A 215 11.10 -18.70 -16.31
N ASP A 216 10.37 -18.61 -17.42
CA ASP A 216 9.59 -19.69 -18.02
C ASP A 216 10.38 -20.49 -19.06
N SER A 217 9.83 -21.63 -19.44
CA SER A 217 10.41 -22.57 -20.41
C SER A 217 9.35 -22.98 -21.44
N PRO A 218 9.73 -23.55 -22.60
CA PRO A 218 8.77 -24.13 -23.55
C PRO A 218 7.83 -25.18 -22.93
N GLU A 219 8.30 -25.87 -21.89
CA GLU A 219 7.57 -26.92 -21.17
C GLU A 219 6.58 -26.38 -20.13
N GLY A 220 6.66 -25.09 -19.78
CA GLY A 220 5.73 -24.44 -18.87
C GLY A 220 6.34 -23.28 -18.08
N GLY A 221 5.53 -22.73 -17.18
CA GLY A 221 5.85 -21.56 -16.36
C GLY A 221 5.30 -20.26 -16.94
N ALA A 222 5.37 -19.20 -16.13
CA ALA A 222 5.07 -17.84 -16.55
C ALA A 222 5.78 -16.84 -15.62
N THR A 223 6.52 -15.88 -16.19
CA THR A 223 7.24 -14.86 -15.42
C THR A 223 6.35 -14.10 -14.45
N PHE A 224 5.12 -13.75 -14.85
CA PHE A 224 4.19 -13.05 -13.97
C PHE A 224 3.71 -13.91 -12.78
N ALA A 225 3.63 -15.23 -12.95
CA ALA A 225 3.22 -16.13 -11.86
C ALA A 225 4.36 -16.28 -10.84
N LEU A 226 5.60 -16.43 -11.31
CA LEU A 226 6.77 -16.46 -10.44
C LEU A 226 6.97 -15.13 -9.72
N ALA A 227 6.78 -14.00 -10.41
CA ALA A 227 6.84 -12.67 -9.82
C ALA A 227 5.83 -12.48 -8.68
N LEU A 228 4.59 -12.94 -8.86
CA LEU A 228 3.57 -12.88 -7.81
C LEU A 228 3.93 -13.78 -6.62
N ALA A 229 4.47 -14.97 -6.88
CA ALA A 229 4.94 -15.86 -5.82
C ALA A 229 6.12 -15.24 -5.05
N LEU A 230 7.05 -14.58 -5.74
CA LEU A 230 8.16 -13.85 -5.11
C LEU A 230 7.65 -12.67 -4.27
N LEU A 231 6.68 -11.89 -4.77
CA LEU A 231 6.03 -10.81 -4.03
C LEU A 231 5.46 -11.34 -2.70
N GLN A 232 4.71 -12.44 -2.74
CA GLN A 232 4.14 -13.07 -1.56
C GLN A 232 5.22 -13.62 -0.63
N HIS A 233 6.27 -14.25 -1.18
CA HIS A 233 7.36 -14.82 -0.41
C HIS A 233 8.13 -13.74 0.39
N LEU A 234 8.51 -12.64 -0.27
CA LEU A 234 9.26 -11.55 0.38
C LEU A 234 8.41 -10.79 1.40
N SER A 235 7.10 -10.68 1.16
CA SER A 235 6.14 -10.05 2.09
C SER A 235 5.99 -10.75 3.45
N THR A 236 6.58 -11.94 3.61
CA THR A 236 6.64 -12.62 4.91
C THR A 236 7.75 -12.09 5.82
N GLY A 237 8.68 -11.27 5.29
CA GLY A 237 9.71 -10.62 6.08
C GLY A 237 9.16 -9.51 6.96
N GLU A 238 9.74 -9.36 8.14
CA GLU A 238 9.41 -8.26 9.05
C GLU A 238 9.81 -6.92 8.43
N GLY A 239 8.94 -5.91 8.56
CA GLY A 239 9.19 -4.58 7.99
C GLY A 239 9.11 -4.50 6.45
N ILE A 240 8.66 -5.55 5.75
CA ILE A 240 8.51 -5.57 4.29
C ILE A 240 7.03 -5.53 3.91
N ILE A 241 6.61 -4.44 3.29
CA ILE A 241 5.23 -4.18 2.88
C ILE A 241 5.11 -4.31 1.36
N PRO A 242 4.31 -5.24 0.82
CA PRO A 242 4.06 -5.31 -0.63
C PRO A 242 3.24 -4.11 -1.10
N ILE A 243 3.68 -3.48 -2.19
CA ILE A 243 2.99 -2.36 -2.84
C ILE A 243 2.21 -2.86 -4.05
N GLY A 244 2.87 -3.57 -4.97
CA GLY A 244 2.22 -3.94 -6.23
C GLY A 244 3.03 -4.84 -7.15
N HIS A 245 2.35 -5.30 -8.20
CA HIS A 245 2.91 -6.09 -9.29
C HIS A 245 2.40 -5.51 -10.62
N ARG A 246 3.30 -5.35 -11.58
CA ARG A 246 3.03 -4.86 -12.93
C ARG A 246 3.70 -5.78 -13.95
N VAL A 247 3.10 -5.85 -15.13
CA VAL A 247 3.64 -6.58 -16.29
C VAL A 247 3.90 -5.59 -17.41
N ALA A 248 5.04 -5.71 -18.08
CA ALA A 248 5.42 -4.87 -19.19
C ALA A 248 5.78 -5.72 -20.41
N MET A 249 5.19 -5.42 -21.56
CA MET A 249 5.52 -6.04 -22.83
C MET A 249 6.71 -5.32 -23.47
N LEU A 250 7.71 -6.09 -23.87
CA LEU A 250 8.92 -5.62 -24.54
C LEU A 250 8.77 -5.75 -26.06
N LYS A 251 9.87 -5.60 -26.80
CA LYS A 251 9.87 -5.72 -28.26
C LYS A 251 9.36 -7.11 -28.70
N PRO A 252 8.25 -7.23 -29.45
CA PRO A 252 7.64 -8.54 -29.71
C PRO A 252 8.41 -9.38 -30.73
N ASP A 253 9.24 -8.78 -31.58
CA ASP A 253 9.88 -9.44 -32.73
C ASP A 253 11.37 -9.72 -32.51
N LEU A 254 11.73 -10.29 -31.36
CA LEU A 254 13.11 -10.74 -31.08
C LEU A 254 13.29 -12.24 -31.36
N PRO A 255 14.44 -12.70 -31.90
CA PRO A 255 14.67 -14.12 -32.21
C PRO A 255 14.63 -15.02 -30.97
N GLU A 256 15.18 -14.54 -29.86
CA GLU A 256 15.35 -15.29 -28.61
C GLU A 256 14.34 -14.82 -27.54
N ARG A 257 13.05 -14.95 -27.81
CA ARG A 257 11.98 -14.47 -26.91
C ARG A 257 11.18 -15.63 -26.31
N THR A 258 10.68 -15.42 -25.10
CA THR A 258 9.59 -16.21 -24.52
C THR A 258 8.26 -15.88 -25.22
N THR A 259 7.23 -16.70 -25.00
CA THR A 259 5.91 -16.45 -25.60
C THR A 259 5.32 -15.15 -25.04
N GLY A 260 5.29 -14.09 -25.85
CA GLY A 260 4.75 -12.76 -25.49
C GLY A 260 5.79 -11.71 -25.10
N ASN A 261 7.05 -12.10 -24.89
CA ASN A 261 8.18 -11.24 -24.50
C ASN A 261 7.82 -10.17 -23.45
N SER A 262 7.41 -10.62 -22.27
CA SER A 262 6.94 -9.75 -21.20
C SER A 262 7.70 -10.00 -19.90
N CYS A 263 8.12 -8.91 -19.26
CA CYS A 263 8.77 -8.92 -17.96
C CYS A 263 7.80 -8.50 -16.85
N SER A 264 8.15 -8.79 -15.60
CA SER A 264 7.38 -8.39 -14.41
C SER A 264 8.16 -7.45 -13.51
N TYR A 265 7.44 -6.53 -12.87
CA TYR A 265 7.96 -5.60 -11.87
C TYR A 265 7.15 -5.71 -10.59
N ILE A 266 7.82 -5.94 -9.47
CA ILE A 266 7.21 -5.97 -8.14
C ILE A 266 7.81 -4.89 -7.24
N GLU A 267 7.01 -4.38 -6.32
CA GLU A 267 7.33 -3.20 -5.51
C GLU A 267 7.09 -3.46 -4.03
N PHE A 268 7.99 -2.96 -3.19
CA PHE A 268 7.92 -3.04 -1.74
C PHE A 268 8.25 -1.70 -1.09
N ALA A 269 7.64 -1.44 0.06
CA ALA A 269 8.19 -0.53 1.05
C ALA A 269 8.88 -1.38 2.12
N ALA A 270 10.11 -1.03 2.47
CA ALA A 270 10.91 -1.81 3.41
C ALA A 270 11.68 -0.92 4.38
N GLU A 271 12.14 -1.49 5.49
CA GLU A 271 13.06 -0.80 6.39
C GLU A 271 14.38 -0.48 5.65
N PRO A 272 15.07 0.63 5.97
CA PRO A 272 16.26 1.09 5.25
C PRO A 272 17.37 0.05 5.07
N ASP A 273 17.52 -0.88 6.02
CA ASP A 273 18.57 -1.89 6.02
C ASP A 273 18.16 -3.23 5.39
N SER A 274 16.91 -3.35 4.87
CA SER A 274 16.38 -4.61 4.34
C SER A 274 16.85 -4.96 2.93
N LEU A 275 17.59 -4.08 2.23
CA LEU A 275 17.96 -4.28 0.82
C LEU A 275 18.73 -5.59 0.59
N SER A 276 19.81 -5.82 1.35
CA SER A 276 20.64 -7.03 1.17
C SER A 276 19.87 -8.31 1.49
N GLU A 277 18.99 -8.30 2.50
CA GLU A 277 18.15 -9.45 2.83
C GLU A 277 17.17 -9.76 1.69
N ILE A 278 16.51 -8.72 1.16
CA ILE A 278 15.58 -8.84 0.03
C ILE A 278 16.30 -9.41 -1.20
N GLU A 279 17.50 -8.90 -1.52
CA GLU A 279 18.30 -9.38 -2.64
C GLU A 279 18.68 -10.86 -2.49
N GLU A 280 19.17 -11.25 -1.32
CA GLU A 280 19.57 -12.64 -1.05
C GLU A 280 18.37 -13.59 -1.17
N ARG A 281 17.22 -13.21 -0.58
CA ARG A 281 15.99 -14.00 -0.63
C ARG A 281 15.42 -14.08 -2.04
N ALA A 282 15.44 -12.97 -2.78
CA ALA A 282 14.96 -12.92 -4.17
C ALA A 282 15.82 -13.81 -5.07
N GLN A 283 17.15 -13.71 -4.99
CA GLN A 283 18.06 -14.57 -5.76
C GLN A 283 17.84 -16.04 -5.45
N ARG A 284 17.79 -16.40 -4.16
CA ARG A 284 17.58 -17.79 -3.73
C ARG A 284 16.26 -18.33 -4.29
N PHE A 285 15.16 -17.59 -4.11
CA PHE A 285 13.84 -18.00 -4.57
C PHE A 285 13.78 -18.15 -6.09
N VAL A 286 14.23 -17.14 -6.85
CA VAL A 286 14.15 -17.20 -8.31
C VAL A 286 15.06 -18.28 -8.88
N SER A 287 16.27 -18.43 -8.34
CA SER A 287 17.20 -19.48 -8.80
C SER A 287 16.70 -20.90 -8.53
N SER A 288 15.84 -21.12 -7.52
CA SER A 288 15.27 -22.43 -7.22
C SER A 288 13.98 -22.74 -7.96
N GLU A 289 13.16 -21.72 -8.23
CA GLU A 289 11.80 -21.89 -8.77
C GLU A 289 11.71 -21.59 -10.28
N ALA A 290 12.66 -20.85 -10.85
CA ALA A 290 12.67 -20.57 -12.29
C ALA A 290 12.95 -21.86 -13.09
N LEU A 291 12.27 -21.99 -14.22
CA LEU A 291 12.42 -23.13 -15.14
C LEU A 291 13.49 -22.89 -16.20
N SER A 292 13.80 -21.63 -16.48
CA SER A 292 14.87 -21.24 -17.40
C SER A 292 16.16 -20.93 -16.64
N PRO A 293 17.34 -21.41 -17.11
CA PRO A 293 18.63 -21.06 -16.53
C PRO A 293 19.04 -19.61 -16.84
N GLU A 294 18.37 -18.97 -17.79
CA GLU A 294 18.59 -17.59 -18.22
C GLU A 294 17.78 -16.58 -17.41
N TRP A 295 17.16 -16.99 -16.30
CA TRP A 295 16.42 -16.08 -15.43
C TRP A 295 17.25 -14.85 -15.08
N GLY A 296 16.58 -13.71 -14.95
CA GLY A 296 17.22 -12.49 -14.50
C GLY A 296 16.35 -11.71 -13.54
N ILE A 297 16.99 -11.07 -12.57
CA ILE A 297 16.36 -10.09 -11.71
C ILE A 297 17.19 -8.80 -11.66
N ALA A 298 16.49 -7.69 -11.48
CA ALA A 298 17.06 -6.35 -11.34
C ALA A 298 16.48 -5.69 -10.10
N VAL A 299 17.30 -5.40 -9.09
CA VAL A 299 16.87 -4.83 -7.81
C VAL A 299 17.34 -3.38 -7.72
N ARG A 300 16.42 -2.48 -7.38
CA ARG A 300 16.72 -1.05 -7.21
C ARG A 300 16.05 -0.51 -5.96
N GLN A 301 16.83 0.21 -5.15
CA GLN A 301 16.30 1.06 -4.09
C GLN A 301 15.90 2.44 -4.66
N GLY A 302 14.70 2.90 -4.32
CA GLY A 302 14.14 4.18 -4.70
C GLY A 302 13.13 4.09 -5.86
N PHE A 303 12.37 5.17 -6.01
CA PHE A 303 11.31 5.34 -7.00
C PHE A 303 11.50 6.61 -7.85
N ARG A 304 12.67 7.23 -7.91
CA ARG A 304 12.92 8.26 -8.93
C ARG A 304 13.05 7.65 -10.32
N ILE A 305 12.51 8.33 -11.32
CA ILE A 305 12.72 7.94 -12.73
C ILE A 305 14.05 8.54 -13.16
N LEU A 306 15.05 7.69 -13.40
CA LEU A 306 16.35 8.14 -13.86
C LEU A 306 16.37 8.27 -15.40
N PRO A 307 17.03 9.31 -15.98
CA PRO A 307 17.08 9.51 -17.43
C PRO A 307 17.65 8.31 -18.20
N GLU A 308 18.70 7.69 -17.69
CA GLU A 308 19.39 6.52 -18.23
C GLU A 308 18.47 5.28 -18.24
N LEU A 309 17.74 5.03 -17.15
CA LEU A 309 16.71 3.98 -17.10
C LEU A 309 15.58 4.27 -18.09
N SER A 310 15.14 5.53 -18.19
CA SER A 310 14.10 5.90 -19.17
C SER A 310 14.53 5.64 -20.60
N ALA A 311 15.78 5.99 -20.94
CA ALA A 311 16.34 5.72 -22.26
C ALA A 311 16.44 4.21 -22.53
N TYR A 312 16.88 3.43 -21.55
CA TYR A 312 16.94 1.98 -21.64
C TYR A 312 15.56 1.34 -21.87
N GLY A 313 14.53 1.76 -21.11
CA GLY A 313 13.16 1.25 -21.27
C GLY A 313 12.56 1.54 -22.66
N ILE A 314 12.87 2.70 -23.25
CA ILE A 314 12.51 3.02 -24.64
C ILE A 314 13.17 2.03 -25.60
N ARG A 315 14.49 1.82 -25.46
CA ARG A 315 15.27 0.95 -26.35
C ARG A 315 14.84 -0.51 -26.25
N ALA A 316 14.63 -1.03 -25.05
CA ALA A 316 14.15 -2.39 -24.80
C ALA A 316 12.80 -2.69 -25.46
N ARG A 317 12.01 -1.66 -25.80
CA ARG A 317 10.74 -1.80 -26.53
C ARG A 317 10.86 -1.62 -28.04
N SER A 318 11.92 -0.99 -28.54
CA SER A 318 12.09 -0.69 -29.97
C SER A 318 13.13 -1.55 -30.69
N GLU A 319 14.20 -1.94 -30.02
CA GLU A 319 15.37 -2.60 -30.60
C GLU A 319 15.88 -3.78 -29.74
N ALA A 320 16.87 -4.52 -30.26
CA ALA A 320 17.56 -5.56 -29.51
C ALA A 320 18.65 -4.90 -28.64
N VAL A 321 18.66 -5.25 -27.35
CA VAL A 321 19.60 -4.73 -26.36
C VAL A 321 20.53 -5.86 -25.93
N SER A 322 21.82 -5.58 -25.75
CA SER A 322 22.80 -6.57 -25.30
C SER A 322 22.86 -6.65 -23.77
N GLU A 323 23.32 -7.79 -23.26
CA GLU A 323 23.55 -7.96 -21.82
C GLU A 323 24.63 -7.00 -21.28
N GLU A 324 25.68 -6.74 -22.07
CA GLU A 324 26.74 -5.78 -21.72
C GLU A 324 26.17 -4.37 -21.51
N GLU A 325 25.26 -3.94 -22.40
CA GLU A 325 24.58 -2.66 -22.26
C GLU A 325 23.70 -2.62 -21.00
N ALA A 326 22.92 -3.69 -20.75
CA ALA A 326 22.09 -3.77 -19.55
C ALA A 326 22.94 -3.65 -18.27
N ARG A 327 24.09 -4.33 -18.22
CA ARG A 327 25.02 -4.26 -17.09
C ARG A 327 25.63 -2.87 -16.93
N ALA A 328 25.97 -2.19 -18.03
CA ALA A 328 26.49 -0.83 -18.00
C ALA A 328 25.46 0.17 -17.45
N VAL A 329 24.22 0.14 -17.96
CA VAL A 329 23.14 1.02 -17.48
C VAL A 329 22.79 0.73 -16.02
N ALA A 330 22.76 -0.53 -15.62
CA ALA A 330 22.49 -0.91 -14.23
C ALA A 330 23.55 -0.36 -13.27
N ALA A 331 24.84 -0.46 -13.63
CA ALA A 331 25.92 0.09 -12.83
C ALA A 331 25.83 1.63 -12.68
N GLU A 332 25.50 2.34 -13.77
CA GLU A 332 25.29 3.80 -13.74
C GLU A 332 24.09 4.21 -12.88
N SER A 333 23.03 3.39 -12.90
CA SER A 333 21.75 3.66 -12.26
C SER A 333 21.63 3.17 -10.80
N GLY A 334 22.67 2.52 -10.27
CA GLY A 334 22.64 1.88 -8.95
C GLY A 334 21.66 0.70 -8.87
N VAL A 335 21.52 -0.08 -9.94
CA VAL A 335 20.67 -1.28 -10.01
C VAL A 335 21.54 -2.52 -9.87
N HIS A 336 21.16 -3.44 -8.99
CA HIS A 336 21.86 -4.72 -8.83
C HIS A 336 21.22 -5.78 -9.73
N LEU A 337 22.03 -6.42 -10.57
CA LEU A 337 21.59 -7.45 -11.50
C LEU A 337 22.07 -8.83 -11.06
N PHE A 338 21.17 -9.82 -11.13
CA PHE A 338 21.49 -11.21 -10.82
C PHE A 338 20.88 -12.14 -11.87
N GLY A 339 21.59 -13.23 -12.19
CA GLY A 339 21.17 -14.22 -13.18
C GLY A 339 21.87 -14.08 -14.53
N GLY A 340 21.28 -14.74 -15.54
CA GLY A 340 21.78 -14.82 -16.92
C GLY A 340 21.20 -13.73 -17.81
N ARG A 341 20.87 -14.07 -19.05
CA ARG A 341 20.41 -13.13 -20.08
C ARG A 341 19.14 -12.33 -19.71
N GLY A 342 18.26 -12.91 -18.90
CA GLY A 342 17.01 -12.29 -18.43
C GLY A 342 17.19 -10.96 -17.72
N VAL A 343 18.41 -10.61 -17.29
CA VAL A 343 18.71 -9.29 -16.72
C VAL A 343 18.37 -8.14 -17.67
N ILE A 344 18.37 -8.39 -18.99
CA ILE A 344 17.98 -7.39 -20.00
C ILE A 344 16.54 -6.94 -19.79
N GLY A 345 15.61 -7.90 -19.71
CA GLY A 345 14.20 -7.61 -19.53
C GLY A 345 13.84 -7.29 -18.08
N ALA A 346 14.55 -7.86 -17.10
CA ALA A 346 14.41 -7.46 -15.71
C ALA A 346 14.75 -5.98 -15.50
N LEU A 347 15.86 -5.49 -16.08
CA LEU A 347 16.19 -4.06 -16.06
C LEU A 347 15.15 -3.23 -16.81
N ALA A 348 14.59 -3.75 -17.90
CA ALA A 348 13.52 -3.08 -18.65
C ALA A 348 12.26 -2.91 -17.80
N ALA A 349 11.91 -3.89 -16.96
CA ALA A 349 10.80 -3.80 -16.02
C ALA A 349 10.98 -2.66 -15.01
N VAL A 350 12.20 -2.51 -14.46
CA VAL A 350 12.57 -1.38 -13.59
C VAL A 350 12.53 -0.06 -14.37
N ALA A 351 13.05 -0.03 -15.58
CA ALA A 351 13.09 1.16 -16.43
C ALA A 351 11.70 1.69 -16.83
N LEU A 352 10.75 0.79 -17.05
CA LEU A 352 9.39 1.12 -17.47
C LEU A 352 8.46 1.43 -16.27
N ARG A 353 8.96 1.40 -15.04
CA ARG A 353 8.13 1.68 -13.86
C ARG A 353 7.60 3.11 -13.87
N GLY A 354 6.39 3.28 -13.34
CA GLY A 354 5.65 4.55 -13.41
C GLY A 354 4.86 4.76 -14.70
N MET A 355 5.04 3.94 -15.74
CA MET A 355 4.19 4.01 -16.94
C MET A 355 2.79 3.47 -16.66
N PRO A 356 1.74 4.00 -17.32
CA PRO A 356 0.38 3.50 -17.15
C PRO A 356 0.21 2.14 -17.84
N ASN A 357 -0.71 1.31 -17.33
CA ASN A 357 -0.96 -0.04 -17.89
C ASN A 357 -1.27 -0.05 -19.38
N ARG A 358 -1.96 0.99 -19.90
CA ARG A 358 -2.24 1.14 -21.33
C ARG A 358 -0.98 1.25 -22.20
N VAL A 359 0.14 1.70 -21.63
CA VAL A 359 1.44 1.79 -22.30
C VAL A 359 2.25 0.51 -22.06
N LEU A 360 2.21 -0.03 -20.84
CA LEU A 360 2.93 -1.25 -20.48
C LEU A 360 2.44 -2.49 -21.24
N LEU A 361 1.13 -2.57 -21.52
CA LEU A 361 0.47 -3.73 -22.15
C LEU A 361 0.25 -3.57 -23.66
N ASP A 362 0.77 -2.49 -24.26
CA ASP A 362 0.80 -2.30 -25.71
C ASP A 362 2.27 -2.12 -26.12
N PRO A 363 2.91 -3.15 -26.70
CA PRO A 363 4.33 -3.10 -27.06
C PRO A 363 4.65 -2.09 -28.17
N TYR A 364 3.66 -1.50 -28.82
CA TYR A 364 3.82 -0.44 -29.82
C TYR A 364 3.48 0.96 -29.30
N ALA A 365 2.89 1.07 -28.10
CA ALA A 365 2.61 2.37 -27.48
C ALA A 365 3.90 3.18 -27.25
N LYS A 366 3.91 4.44 -27.67
CA LYS A 366 5.06 5.33 -27.45
C LYS A 366 5.31 5.50 -25.95
N VAL A 367 6.56 5.28 -25.54
CA VAL A 367 7.05 5.66 -24.21
C VAL A 367 7.47 7.12 -24.29
N GLU A 368 6.63 8.01 -23.77
CA GLU A 368 7.00 9.43 -23.63
C GLU A 368 7.94 9.56 -22.43
N ARG A 369 8.95 10.43 -22.54
CA ARG A 369 9.81 10.76 -21.38
C ARG A 369 8.91 11.38 -20.31
N GLY A 370 8.69 10.67 -19.21
CA GLY A 370 7.90 11.20 -18.08
C GLY A 370 8.51 12.51 -17.58
N ALA A 371 7.67 13.52 -17.35
CA ALA A 371 8.08 14.70 -16.60
C ALA A 371 8.37 14.26 -15.15
N SER A 372 9.59 14.57 -14.69
CA SER A 372 10.16 14.17 -13.39
C SER A 372 9.30 14.55 -12.19
#